data_AF-A0A953YVS3-F1
#
_entry.id   AF-A0A953YVS3-F1
#
_cell.length_a   1.000
_cell.length_b   1.000
_cell.length_c   1.000
_cell.angle_alpha   90.00
_cell.angle_beta   90.00
_cell.angle_gamma   90.00
#
_symmetry.space_group_name_H-M   'P 1'
#
loop_
_entity.id
_entity.type
_entity.pdbx_description
1 polymer ?
#
loop_
_entity_poly.entity_id
_entity_poly.type
_entity_poly.pdbx_seq_one_letter_code
_entity_poly.pdbx_strand_id
1 'polypeptide(L)'
;MRYLFIAAIFLTALAAEDVAASPSSKQFPVVVTDRTLAETVPSEAQVIRFEGVSPSLVETVLARLKTPFSLAFEKVELTPGLLESVGSHGSSLTELRLANCPMEQGVRLAVANTLAKLVVLQRLDFREQPYELPHDAGADRQVCAQEATFLDWTLLAAAEFPRLTSLEVLSALEDRDLAERVESNWAKRLPRLTTLRLPYRHPNAASLRIADRTDTLRHISLRWSGDDIQPADALIVHRLLLRLESVELIDPPQWESGDPLPFERASGAIWDGVAESTTLVSVSIKSDAFEKQLEVLVKNKSIVKFSMPSEIGSEASSRFANGLLKQTSIKEFDFGGGELGYLKGVPNERLAEVSVAFGRLLPKSVRDIDLLFKTKPVSKLILDGSAFGNTVHPDLDSALAAGLAKWTSLKALHLGFLWARTPPSIINVVREMPALQRLALHDIDDEEWIADSAFPCLVDLRVHRVVDSKVFDRVVRQLTALSTFCCYAMSDVFAGAAVLAELPSLERVELGFEGDIGQVLSVLAQNNGLTRVVLSGKGSVRKLPSPDNGKKAQVRSVTLYSADVKATDVLVLHESFPSLRRIEAAANIEKNRDVAEYFDGHPEVEVVFMLGVLNMNRDFD
;
A
#
# COMPACT_ATOMS: atom_id res chain seq x y z
N MET A 1 52.20 -22.32 -22.14
CA MET A 1 51.18 -22.42 -23.21
C MET A 1 49.77 -22.68 -22.67
N ARG A 2 49.51 -23.72 -21.87
CA ARG A 2 48.14 -23.97 -21.31
C ARG A 2 47.68 -22.99 -20.22
N TYR A 3 48.60 -22.36 -19.48
CA TYR A 3 48.26 -21.32 -18.48
C TYR A 3 48.01 -19.92 -19.06
N LEU A 4 48.45 -19.65 -20.29
CA LEU A 4 48.19 -18.37 -20.97
C LEU A 4 46.79 -18.33 -21.62
N PHE A 5 46.20 -19.49 -21.90
CA PHE A 5 44.85 -19.57 -22.50
C PHE A 5 43.74 -19.35 -21.47
N ILE A 6 43.96 -19.73 -20.20
CA ILE A 6 43.00 -19.51 -19.10
C ILE A 6 43.01 -18.03 -18.67
N ALA A 7 44.18 -17.38 -18.69
CA ALA A 7 44.27 -15.93 -18.42
C ALA A 7 43.60 -15.08 -19.50
N ALA A 8 43.66 -15.49 -20.78
CA ALA A 8 42.97 -14.79 -21.86
C ALA A 8 41.44 -14.91 -21.76
N ILE A 9 40.90 -16.07 -21.36
CA ILE A 9 39.45 -16.24 -21.14
C ILE A 9 38.96 -15.41 -19.94
N PHE A 10 39.75 -15.33 -18.86
CA PHE A 10 39.42 -14.47 -17.70
C PHE A 10 39.50 -12.97 -18.02
N LEU A 11 40.48 -12.54 -18.83
CA LEU A 11 40.61 -11.14 -19.24
C LEU A 11 39.60 -10.70 -20.30
N THR A 12 39.01 -11.64 -21.06
CA THR A 12 37.94 -11.32 -22.02
C THR A 12 36.56 -11.30 -21.35
N ALA A 13 36.39 -12.03 -20.24
CA ALA A 13 35.18 -11.98 -19.41
C ALA A 13 35.09 -10.69 -18.56
N LEU A 14 36.23 -10.16 -18.09
CA LEU A 14 36.29 -8.90 -17.33
C LEU A 14 36.18 -7.62 -18.19
N ALA A 15 36.35 -7.72 -19.50
CA ALA A 15 36.22 -6.58 -20.43
C ALA A 15 34.84 -6.50 -21.11
N ALA A 16 33.92 -7.44 -20.82
CA ALA A 16 32.59 -7.50 -21.41
C ALA A 16 31.46 -7.08 -20.44
N GLU A 17 31.77 -6.75 -19.18
CA GLU A 17 30.80 -6.25 -18.19
C GLU A 17 30.65 -4.73 -18.15
N ASP A 18 31.43 -3.98 -18.93
CA ASP A 18 31.41 -2.50 -18.97
C ASP A 18 30.87 -1.95 -20.30
N VAL A 19 29.64 -2.34 -20.69
CA VAL A 19 28.80 -1.54 -21.62
C VAL A 19 27.32 -1.65 -21.21
N ALA A 20 26.93 -0.74 -20.32
CA ALA A 20 25.63 -0.04 -20.28
C ALA A 20 24.34 -0.88 -20.34
N ALA A 21 24.07 -1.67 -19.29
CA ALA A 21 22.73 -1.71 -18.73
C ALA A 21 22.70 -0.71 -17.57
N SER A 22 22.17 0.50 -17.82
CA SER A 22 21.87 1.46 -16.76
C SER A 22 20.94 0.77 -15.75
N PRO A 23 21.37 0.46 -14.51
CA PRO A 23 20.43 0.04 -13.51
C PRO A 23 19.54 1.25 -13.25
N SER A 24 18.23 1.12 -13.49
CA SER A 24 17.27 2.06 -12.97
C SER A 24 17.41 2.04 -11.45
N SER A 25 18.27 2.90 -10.92
CA SER A 25 18.45 3.10 -9.49
C SER A 25 17.07 3.39 -8.94
N LYS A 26 16.54 2.51 -8.10
CA LYS A 26 15.45 2.87 -7.20
C LYS A 26 16.02 3.97 -6.31
N GLN A 27 15.90 5.22 -6.73
CA GLN A 27 16.33 6.36 -5.94
C GLN A 27 15.37 6.49 -4.78
N PHE A 28 15.90 6.35 -3.57
CA PHE A 28 15.14 6.58 -2.36
C PHE A 28 14.82 8.07 -2.23
N PRO A 29 13.61 8.44 -1.74
CA PRO A 29 13.27 9.83 -1.52
C PRO A 29 14.21 10.45 -0.48
N VAL A 30 14.81 11.60 -0.78
CA VAL A 30 15.56 12.40 0.19
C VAL A 30 14.55 13.13 1.06
N VAL A 31 14.47 12.79 2.34
CA VAL A 31 13.57 13.48 3.29
C VAL A 31 14.34 14.62 3.95
N VAL A 32 13.81 15.84 3.86
CA VAL A 32 14.40 17.06 4.42
C VAL A 32 13.50 17.53 5.56
N THR A 33 14.04 17.44 6.78
CA THR A 33 13.37 17.84 8.04
C THR A 33 14.02 19.03 8.73
N ASP A 34 15.23 19.41 8.32
CA ASP A 34 16.02 20.49 8.93
C ASP A 34 17.09 21.06 7.97
N ARG A 35 17.79 22.09 8.47
CA ARG A 35 18.79 22.84 7.69
C ARG A 35 20.01 22.04 7.31
N THR A 36 20.47 21.15 8.16
CA THR A 36 21.67 20.33 7.90
C THR A 36 21.40 19.43 6.70
N LEU A 37 20.22 18.78 6.68
CA LEU A 37 19.79 17.93 5.56
C LEU A 37 19.55 18.71 4.27
N ALA A 38 19.05 19.94 4.36
CA ALA A 38 18.90 20.80 3.18
C ALA A 38 20.25 21.11 2.50
N GLU A 39 21.33 21.22 3.29
CA GLU A 39 22.67 21.50 2.77
C GLU A 39 23.35 20.26 2.16
N THR A 40 22.85 19.05 2.43
CA THR A 40 23.40 17.80 1.90
C THR A 40 22.63 17.25 0.70
N VAL A 41 21.49 17.85 0.33
CA VAL A 41 20.71 17.40 -0.84
C VAL A 41 21.57 17.39 -2.10
N PRO A 42 21.75 16.23 -2.76
CA PRO A 42 22.47 16.13 -4.02
C PRO A 42 21.80 16.96 -5.11
N SER A 43 22.58 17.65 -5.94
CA SER A 43 22.02 18.43 -7.07
C SER A 43 21.28 17.57 -8.11
N GLU A 44 21.47 16.25 -8.06
CA GLU A 44 20.88 15.24 -8.95
C GLU A 44 19.74 14.44 -8.28
N ALA A 45 19.28 14.83 -7.09
CA ALA A 45 18.20 14.15 -6.39
C ALA A 45 16.89 14.22 -7.20
N GLN A 46 16.29 13.06 -7.49
CA GLN A 46 15.06 12.98 -8.29
C GLN A 46 13.78 12.94 -7.44
N VAL A 47 13.84 12.63 -6.15
CA VAL A 47 12.66 12.60 -5.27
C VAL A 47 13.03 13.23 -3.93
N ILE A 48 12.30 14.28 -3.53
CA ILE A 48 12.57 15.04 -2.31
C ILE A 48 11.26 15.20 -1.55
N ARG A 49 11.25 14.88 -0.26
CA ARG A 49 10.11 15.05 0.65
C ARG A 49 10.48 16.05 1.73
N PHE A 50 9.71 17.10 1.90
CA PHE A 50 9.85 18.09 2.96
C PHE A 50 8.82 17.80 4.04
N GLU A 51 9.24 17.67 5.30
CA GLU A 51 8.34 17.38 6.42
C GLU A 51 8.59 18.37 7.57
N GLY A 52 7.60 19.22 7.88
CA GLY A 52 7.68 20.16 9.01
C GLY A 52 8.77 21.24 8.92
N VAL A 53 9.30 21.51 7.72
CA VAL A 53 10.39 22.48 7.50
C VAL A 53 9.90 23.89 7.20
N SER A 54 10.76 24.88 7.43
CA SER A 54 10.47 26.27 7.08
C SER A 54 10.55 26.52 5.56
N PRO A 55 9.77 27.47 5.03
CA PRO A 55 9.78 27.84 3.61
C PRO A 55 11.16 28.20 3.04
N SER A 56 11.93 29.01 3.78
CA SER A 56 13.26 29.47 3.36
C SER A 56 14.25 28.33 3.15
N LEU A 57 14.04 27.24 3.90
CA LEU A 57 14.86 26.05 3.78
C LEU A 57 14.57 25.30 2.48
N VAL A 58 13.29 25.17 2.14
CA VAL A 58 12.90 24.56 0.88
C VAL A 58 13.47 25.35 -0.30
N GLU A 59 13.38 26.68 -0.28
CA GLU A 59 13.94 27.54 -1.32
C GLU A 59 15.44 27.31 -1.52
N THR A 60 16.18 27.11 -0.41
CA THR A 60 17.62 26.82 -0.43
C THR A 60 17.91 25.48 -1.13
N VAL A 61 17.09 24.46 -0.88
CA VAL A 61 17.23 23.16 -1.55
C VAL A 61 16.91 23.28 -3.03
N LEU A 62 15.80 23.93 -3.39
CA LEU A 62 15.37 24.07 -4.78
C LEU A 62 16.44 24.73 -5.65
N ALA A 63 17.06 25.80 -5.15
CA ALA A 63 18.12 26.53 -5.87
C ALA A 63 19.34 25.68 -6.25
N ARG A 64 19.52 24.49 -5.65
CA ARG A 64 20.65 23.59 -5.91
C ARG A 64 20.35 22.47 -6.90
N LEU A 65 19.08 22.21 -7.20
CA LEU A 65 18.68 21.10 -8.05
C LEU A 65 18.91 21.44 -9.53
N LYS A 66 19.60 20.54 -10.23
CA LYS A 66 20.00 20.74 -11.64
C LYS A 66 19.32 19.78 -12.62
N THR A 67 18.65 18.75 -12.10
CA THR A 67 18.02 17.68 -12.89
C THR A 67 16.51 17.67 -12.70
N PRO A 68 15.73 16.94 -13.51
CA PRO A 68 14.32 16.76 -13.23
C PRO A 68 14.07 16.03 -11.90
N PHE A 69 13.11 16.49 -11.10
CA PHE A 69 12.85 15.97 -9.75
C PHE A 69 11.35 15.94 -9.40
N SER A 70 11.02 15.23 -8.32
CA SER A 70 9.70 15.08 -7.71
C SER A 70 9.74 15.69 -6.32
N LEU A 71 8.75 16.52 -5.97
CA LEU A 71 8.61 17.14 -4.66
C LEU A 71 7.41 16.57 -3.92
N ALA A 72 7.56 16.31 -2.63
CA ALA A 72 6.45 16.06 -1.72
C ALA A 72 6.58 16.99 -0.51
N PHE A 73 5.49 17.68 -0.17
CA PHE A 73 5.40 18.53 1.01
C PHE A 73 4.44 17.89 2.00
N GLU A 74 4.85 17.79 3.25
CA GLU A 74 4.03 17.26 4.32
C GLU A 74 4.11 18.15 5.56
N LYS A 75 2.97 18.68 6.02
CA LYS A 75 2.91 19.59 7.18
C LYS A 75 3.86 20.79 7.04
N VAL A 76 4.11 21.25 5.81
CA VAL A 76 4.91 22.44 5.53
C VAL A 76 3.98 23.63 5.42
N GLU A 77 4.27 24.70 6.14
CA GLU A 77 3.59 25.97 5.94
C GLU A 77 3.99 26.50 4.55
N LEU A 78 3.04 26.53 3.62
CA LEU A 78 3.31 27.02 2.28
C LEU A 78 3.22 28.55 2.30
N THR A 79 4.20 29.25 1.71
CA THR A 79 4.15 30.71 1.54
C THR A 79 4.18 31.08 0.06
N PRO A 80 3.69 32.27 -0.32
CA PRO A 80 3.75 32.70 -1.72
C PRO A 80 5.17 32.69 -2.31
N GLY A 81 6.18 33.11 -1.53
CA GLY A 81 7.58 33.11 -1.96
C GLY A 81 8.11 31.71 -2.25
N LEU A 82 7.81 30.74 -1.37
CA LEU A 82 8.18 29.35 -1.58
C LEU A 82 7.60 28.79 -2.88
N LEU A 83 6.32 29.07 -3.10
CA LEU A 83 5.62 28.58 -4.28
C LEU A 83 6.18 29.25 -5.54
N GLU A 84 6.46 30.56 -5.54
CA GLU A 84 7.16 31.21 -6.65
C GLU A 84 8.51 30.58 -6.94
N SER A 85 9.26 30.19 -5.91
CA SER A 85 10.53 29.46 -6.03
C SER A 85 10.33 28.08 -6.67
N VAL A 86 9.34 27.30 -6.23
CA VAL A 86 8.96 26.03 -6.88
C VAL A 86 8.61 26.24 -8.35
N GLY A 87 7.82 27.28 -8.66
CA GLY A 87 7.39 27.60 -10.02
C GLY A 87 8.54 28.00 -10.95
N SER A 88 9.57 28.65 -10.41
CA SER A 88 10.78 29.02 -11.18
C SER A 88 11.58 27.80 -11.67
N HIS A 89 11.39 26.63 -11.04
CA HIS A 89 12.00 25.36 -11.42
C HIS A 89 11.09 24.49 -12.32
N GLY A 90 10.03 25.07 -12.88
CA GLY A 90 8.95 24.32 -13.55
C GLY A 90 9.28 23.50 -14.78
N SER A 91 10.45 23.70 -15.39
CA SER A 91 10.97 22.84 -16.47
C SER A 91 11.52 21.50 -15.97
N SER A 92 11.81 21.39 -14.67
CA SER A 92 12.47 20.24 -14.06
C SER A 92 11.53 19.46 -13.12
N LEU A 93 10.44 20.06 -12.65
CA LEU A 93 9.51 19.37 -11.74
C LEU A 93 8.64 18.34 -12.49
N THR A 94 8.68 17.08 -12.05
CA THR A 94 7.96 15.94 -12.66
C THR A 94 6.78 15.42 -11.81
N GLU A 95 6.84 15.56 -10.48
CA GLU A 95 5.74 15.24 -9.57
C GLU A 95 5.70 16.24 -8.41
N LEU A 96 4.50 16.60 -7.97
CA LEU A 96 4.27 17.46 -6.82
C LEU A 96 3.22 16.81 -5.93
N ARG A 97 3.54 16.56 -4.67
CA ARG A 97 2.59 16.12 -3.64
C ARG A 97 2.48 17.18 -2.57
N LEU A 98 1.26 17.59 -2.23
CA LEU A 98 0.98 18.52 -1.14
C LEU A 98 0.09 17.78 -0.14
N ALA A 99 0.59 17.44 1.04
CA ALA A 99 -0.13 16.69 2.06
C ALA A 99 -0.17 17.45 3.39
N ASN A 100 -1.37 17.60 3.96
CA ASN A 100 -1.60 18.21 5.27
C ASN A 100 -0.92 19.60 5.45
N CYS A 101 -0.83 20.39 4.38
CA CYS A 101 -0.22 21.71 4.42
C CYS A 101 -1.32 22.74 4.71
N PRO A 102 -1.28 23.49 5.84
CA PRO A 102 -2.24 24.55 6.10
C PRO A 102 -2.07 25.66 5.05
N MET A 103 -3.18 26.15 4.48
CA MET A 103 -3.13 27.17 3.43
C MET A 103 -4.08 28.34 3.72
N GLU A 104 -3.50 29.51 4.00
CA GLU A 104 -4.25 30.76 3.99
C GLU A 104 -4.61 31.18 2.55
N GLN A 105 -5.60 32.06 2.39
CA GLN A 105 -6.10 32.49 1.08
C GLN A 105 -5.00 33.05 0.14
N GLY A 106 -4.01 33.77 0.69
CA GLY A 106 -2.87 34.28 -0.09
C GLY A 106 -1.94 33.17 -0.61
N VAL A 107 -1.79 32.10 0.16
CA VAL A 107 -1.00 30.91 -0.19
C VAL A 107 -1.70 30.11 -1.27
N ARG A 108 -3.02 29.92 -1.11
CA ARG A 108 -3.91 29.25 -2.07
C ARG A 108 -3.77 29.84 -3.49
N LEU A 109 -3.79 31.17 -3.60
CA LEU A 109 -3.58 31.89 -4.87
C LEU A 109 -2.17 31.69 -5.43
N ALA A 110 -1.15 31.69 -4.56
CA ALA A 110 0.22 31.47 -4.97
C ALA A 110 0.50 30.04 -5.44
N VAL A 111 -0.17 29.03 -4.86
CA VAL A 111 -0.09 27.62 -5.31
C VAL A 111 -0.57 27.53 -6.75
N ALA A 112 -1.70 28.16 -7.04
CA ALA A 112 -2.28 28.20 -8.37
C ALA A 112 -1.36 28.87 -9.40
N ASN A 113 -0.84 30.04 -9.07
CA ASN A 113 0.10 30.79 -9.92
C ASN A 113 1.41 30.03 -10.14
N THR A 114 1.81 29.23 -9.16
CA THR A 114 2.99 28.38 -9.21
C THR A 114 2.76 27.18 -10.10
N LEU A 115 1.65 26.47 -9.90
CA LEU A 115 1.23 25.38 -10.76
C LEU A 115 1.14 25.83 -12.23
N ALA A 116 0.60 27.01 -12.52
CA ALA A 116 0.57 27.55 -13.89
C ALA A 116 1.96 27.75 -14.54
N LYS A 117 3.05 27.82 -13.76
CA LYS A 117 4.43 27.97 -14.25
C LYS A 117 5.15 26.63 -14.45
N LEU A 118 4.59 25.53 -13.93
CA LEU A 118 5.18 24.20 -14.01
C LEU A 118 4.76 23.55 -15.34
N VAL A 119 5.68 23.33 -16.29
CA VAL A 119 5.32 22.86 -17.66
C VAL A 119 5.49 21.34 -17.82
N VAL A 120 6.22 20.70 -16.89
CA VAL A 120 6.70 19.30 -17.03
C VAL A 120 6.06 18.33 -16.03
N LEU A 121 5.14 18.79 -15.18
CA LEU A 121 4.48 17.96 -14.18
C LEU A 121 3.70 16.80 -14.81
N GLN A 122 3.97 15.58 -14.34
CA GLN A 122 3.34 14.33 -14.76
C GLN A 122 2.31 13.83 -13.74
N ARG A 123 2.52 14.14 -12.45
CA ARG A 123 1.63 13.74 -11.37
C ARG A 123 1.45 14.83 -10.31
N LEU A 124 0.20 15.02 -9.87
CA LEU A 124 -0.20 15.91 -8.77
C LEU A 124 -1.03 15.10 -7.75
N ASP A 125 -0.60 15.05 -6.49
CA ASP A 125 -1.33 14.44 -5.35
C ASP A 125 -1.60 15.54 -4.30
N PHE A 126 -2.87 15.79 -4.00
CA PHE A 126 -3.28 16.84 -3.06
C PHE A 126 -4.10 16.26 -1.91
N ARG A 127 -3.62 16.42 -0.66
CA ARG A 127 -4.29 15.98 0.58
C ARG A 127 -4.37 17.14 1.56
N GLU A 128 -5.58 17.57 1.87
CA GLU A 128 -5.84 18.49 2.98
C GLU A 128 -6.40 17.66 4.15
N GLN A 129 -6.04 17.97 5.40
CA GLN A 129 -6.77 17.38 6.53
C GLN A 129 -8.20 17.93 6.50
N PRO A 130 -9.23 17.09 6.69
CA PRO A 130 -10.59 17.59 6.84
C PRO A 130 -10.63 18.54 8.03
N TYR A 131 -11.04 19.78 7.80
CA TYR A 131 -11.28 20.74 8.86
C TYR A 131 -12.55 20.29 9.61
N GLU A 132 -12.43 19.77 10.83
CA GLU A 132 -13.59 19.51 11.69
C GLU A 132 -14.16 20.86 12.13
N LEU A 133 -15.19 21.33 11.42
CA LEU A 133 -15.89 22.55 11.78
C LEU A 133 -16.71 22.33 13.07
N PRO A 134 -16.63 23.23 14.07
CA PRO A 134 -17.60 23.24 15.15
C PRO A 134 -19.00 23.49 14.57
N HIS A 135 -19.99 22.70 15.02
CA HIS A 135 -21.39 22.72 14.57
C HIS A 135 -22.09 24.07 14.86
N ASP A 136 -21.74 25.12 14.13
CA ASP A 136 -22.40 26.42 14.17
C ASP A 136 -22.84 26.80 12.75
N ALA A 137 -24.13 26.60 12.47
CA ALA A 137 -24.75 26.58 11.15
C ALA A 137 -24.63 27.88 10.31
N GLY A 138 -24.04 28.94 10.87
CA GLY A 138 -23.76 30.20 10.18
C GLY A 138 -22.37 30.30 9.56
N ALA A 139 -21.37 29.57 10.08
CA ALA A 139 -19.99 29.57 9.59
C ALA A 139 -19.78 28.62 8.40
N ASP A 140 -20.64 27.60 8.28
CA ASP A 140 -20.54 26.54 7.26
C ASP A 140 -20.49 27.11 5.84
N ARG A 141 -21.38 28.04 5.47
CA ARG A 141 -21.45 28.55 4.08
C ARG A 141 -20.20 29.30 3.61
N GLN A 142 -19.47 29.96 4.51
CA GLN A 142 -18.30 30.77 4.13
C GLN A 142 -17.06 29.91 3.93
N VAL A 143 -16.93 28.80 4.68
CA VAL A 143 -15.82 27.85 4.55
C VAL A 143 -15.99 26.96 3.32
N CYS A 144 -17.21 26.46 3.06
CA CYS A 144 -17.53 25.68 1.83
C CYS A 144 -17.20 26.47 0.55
N ALA A 145 -17.54 27.76 0.52
CA ALA A 145 -17.24 28.64 -0.62
C ALA A 145 -15.71 28.84 -0.81
N GLN A 146 -14.94 28.87 0.29
CA GLN A 146 -13.49 29.08 0.26
C GLN A 146 -12.72 27.84 -0.22
N GLU A 147 -13.12 26.63 0.22
CA GLU A 147 -12.56 25.36 -0.26
C GLU A 147 -12.81 25.15 -1.75
N ALA A 148 -14.01 25.50 -2.21
CA ALA A 148 -14.34 25.40 -3.62
C ALA A 148 -13.43 26.28 -4.49
N THR A 149 -13.21 27.55 -4.12
CA THR A 149 -12.29 28.44 -4.86
C THR A 149 -10.88 27.88 -4.98
N PHE A 150 -10.35 27.23 -3.94
CA PHE A 150 -8.96 26.76 -3.96
C PHE A 150 -8.77 25.59 -4.91
N LEU A 151 -9.71 24.66 -4.92
CA LEU A 151 -9.61 23.54 -5.83
C LEU A 151 -9.72 24.06 -7.27
N ASP A 152 -10.64 24.98 -7.57
CA ASP A 152 -10.72 25.72 -8.85
C ASP A 152 -9.37 26.20 -9.37
N TRP A 153 -8.57 26.81 -8.50
CA TRP A 153 -7.23 27.31 -8.81
C TRP A 153 -6.22 26.19 -9.08
N THR A 154 -6.21 25.13 -8.25
CA THR A 154 -5.35 23.94 -8.42
C THR A 154 -5.65 23.22 -9.73
N LEU A 155 -6.92 23.16 -10.06
CA LEU A 155 -7.53 22.45 -11.16
C LEU A 155 -7.44 23.25 -12.48
N LEU A 156 -7.66 24.57 -12.45
CA LEU A 156 -7.32 25.50 -13.55
C LEU A 156 -5.83 25.48 -13.86
N ALA A 157 -5.00 25.45 -12.82
CA ALA A 157 -3.57 25.34 -13.02
C ALA A 157 -3.21 23.99 -13.62
N ALA A 158 -3.81 22.87 -13.16
CA ALA A 158 -3.67 21.53 -13.75
C ALA A 158 -3.97 21.51 -15.27
N ALA A 159 -4.92 22.33 -15.73
CA ALA A 159 -5.24 22.46 -17.14
C ALA A 159 -4.13 23.14 -17.98
N GLU A 160 -3.13 23.78 -17.38
CA GLU A 160 -1.96 24.30 -18.11
C GLU A 160 -0.85 23.23 -18.32
N PHE A 161 -1.08 21.98 -17.88
CA PHE A 161 -0.10 20.90 -17.95
C PHE A 161 -0.41 19.87 -19.04
N PRO A 162 0.05 20.06 -20.30
CA PRO A 162 -0.23 19.14 -21.40
C PRO A 162 0.42 17.76 -21.22
N ARG A 163 1.26 17.57 -20.20
CA ARG A 163 1.98 16.33 -19.87
C ARG A 163 1.43 15.57 -18.67
N LEU A 164 0.44 16.12 -17.97
CA LEU A 164 -0.14 15.47 -16.79
C LEU A 164 -0.80 14.15 -17.19
N THR A 165 -0.37 13.04 -16.59
CA THR A 165 -0.90 11.69 -16.86
C THR A 165 -1.73 11.15 -15.69
N SER A 166 -1.49 11.64 -14.47
CA SER A 166 -2.24 11.23 -13.28
C SER A 166 -2.60 12.42 -12.41
N LEU A 167 -3.86 12.52 -12.03
CA LEU A 167 -4.39 13.52 -11.10
C LEU A 167 -5.11 12.83 -9.95
N GLU A 168 -4.69 13.09 -8.72
CA GLU A 168 -5.30 12.57 -7.50
C GLU A 168 -5.66 13.74 -6.60
N VAL A 169 -6.96 13.97 -6.44
CA VAL A 169 -7.53 15.03 -5.60
C VAL A 169 -8.21 14.36 -4.42
N LEU A 170 -7.81 14.70 -3.20
CA LEU A 170 -8.34 14.07 -1.99
C LEU A 170 -9.16 15.00 -1.08
N SER A 171 -9.29 16.30 -1.39
CA SER A 171 -10.18 17.26 -0.69
C SER A 171 -11.44 17.62 -1.49
N ALA A 172 -12.59 17.82 -0.80
CA ALA A 172 -13.92 17.94 -1.41
C ALA A 172 -14.19 19.28 -2.12
N LEU A 173 -15.04 19.25 -3.15
CA LEU A 173 -15.72 20.44 -3.70
C LEU A 173 -17.15 20.47 -3.19
N GLU A 174 -17.53 21.48 -2.43
CA GLU A 174 -18.92 21.64 -1.98
C GLU A 174 -19.72 22.65 -2.83
N ASP A 175 -19.08 23.41 -3.73
CA ASP A 175 -19.76 24.42 -4.56
C ASP A 175 -20.11 23.90 -5.98
N ARG A 176 -21.42 23.90 -6.28
CA ARG A 176 -22.02 23.42 -7.53
C ARG A 176 -21.92 24.44 -8.67
N ASP A 177 -21.99 25.74 -8.38
CA ASP A 177 -21.93 26.80 -9.39
C ASP A 177 -20.49 26.98 -9.92
N LEU A 178 -19.53 26.67 -9.05
CA LEU A 178 -18.11 26.76 -9.36
C LEU A 178 -17.66 25.64 -10.31
N ALA A 179 -18.17 24.43 -10.08
CA ALA A 179 -17.97 23.26 -10.92
C ALA A 179 -18.29 23.58 -12.41
N GLU A 180 -19.42 24.22 -12.70
CA GLU A 180 -19.84 24.53 -14.07
C GLU A 180 -18.94 25.54 -14.81
N ARG A 181 -18.29 26.48 -14.10
CA ARG A 181 -17.38 27.49 -14.71
C ARG A 181 -16.07 26.86 -15.21
N VAL A 182 -15.61 25.83 -14.52
CA VAL A 182 -14.37 25.10 -14.82
C VAL A 182 -14.51 24.19 -16.06
N GLU A 183 -15.70 23.67 -16.33
CA GLU A 183 -15.99 22.66 -17.37
C GLU A 183 -15.64 23.04 -18.82
N SER A 184 -15.65 24.32 -19.16
CA SER A 184 -15.60 24.76 -20.56
C SER A 184 -14.22 24.62 -21.21
N ASN A 185 -13.13 24.56 -20.43
CA ASN A 185 -11.76 24.68 -20.96
C ASN A 185 -10.86 23.43 -20.77
N TRP A 186 -11.28 22.47 -19.96
CA TRP A 186 -10.37 21.48 -19.40
C TRP A 186 -10.03 20.28 -20.24
N ALA A 187 -11.03 19.69 -20.86
CA ALA A 187 -10.82 18.47 -21.61
C ALA A 187 -9.91 18.68 -22.83
N LYS A 188 -9.87 19.91 -23.36
CA LYS A 188 -8.94 20.33 -24.41
C LYS A 188 -7.50 20.51 -23.90
N ARG A 189 -7.34 20.65 -22.59
CA ARG A 189 -6.14 21.12 -21.90
C ARG A 189 -5.36 20.01 -21.20
N LEU A 190 -6.00 18.86 -20.95
CA LEU A 190 -5.39 17.67 -20.36
C LEU A 190 -5.35 16.48 -21.35
N PRO A 191 -4.71 16.61 -22.53
CA PRO A 191 -4.78 15.60 -23.60
C PRO A 191 -4.04 14.29 -23.30
N ARG A 192 -3.41 14.15 -22.14
CA ARG A 192 -2.61 12.98 -21.74
C ARG A 192 -3.03 12.36 -20.42
N LEU A 193 -4.08 12.87 -19.77
CA LEU A 193 -4.52 12.36 -18.49
C LEU A 193 -5.07 10.93 -18.66
N THR A 194 -4.43 9.95 -18.03
CA THR A 194 -4.81 8.53 -18.05
C THR A 194 -5.47 8.07 -16.76
N THR A 195 -5.15 8.73 -15.63
CA THR A 195 -5.66 8.36 -14.31
C THR A 195 -6.27 9.57 -13.61
N LEU A 196 -7.49 9.44 -13.12
CA LEU A 196 -8.18 10.46 -12.34
C LEU A 196 -8.72 9.83 -11.05
N ARG A 197 -8.31 10.33 -9.88
CA ARG A 197 -8.89 9.97 -8.59
C ARG A 197 -9.53 11.20 -8.00
N LEU A 198 -10.84 11.12 -7.77
CA LEU A 198 -11.64 12.21 -7.25
C LEU A 198 -11.87 12.03 -5.73
N PRO A 199 -12.05 13.14 -5.00
CA PRO A 199 -12.03 13.18 -3.54
C PRO A 199 -13.27 12.60 -2.88
N TYR A 200 -13.24 12.62 -1.54
CA TYR A 200 -14.06 11.83 -0.62
C TYR A 200 -15.56 12.17 -0.55
N ARG A 201 -16.09 13.12 -1.32
CA ARG A 201 -17.53 13.47 -1.33
C ARG A 201 -18.01 13.91 -2.71
N HIS A 202 -19.04 13.23 -3.22
CA HIS A 202 -19.74 13.35 -4.51
C HIS A 202 -18.90 13.74 -5.76
N PRO A 203 -18.83 12.90 -6.81
CA PRO A 203 -18.36 13.39 -8.10
C PRO A 203 -19.38 14.40 -8.61
N ASN A 204 -19.05 15.70 -8.55
CA ASN A 204 -19.92 16.72 -9.10
C ASN A 204 -20.01 16.58 -10.63
N ALA A 205 -21.10 17.09 -11.21
CA ALA A 205 -21.37 17.06 -12.65
C ALA A 205 -20.17 17.49 -13.50
N ALA A 206 -19.42 18.49 -13.03
CA ALA A 206 -18.25 19.01 -13.72
C ALA A 206 -17.10 18.02 -13.82
N SER A 207 -16.74 17.38 -12.70
CA SER A 207 -15.66 16.41 -12.67
C SER A 207 -15.96 15.24 -13.61
N LEU A 208 -17.22 14.81 -13.66
CA LEU A 208 -17.69 13.78 -14.57
C LEU A 208 -17.64 14.24 -16.03
N ARG A 209 -18.09 15.47 -16.36
CA ARG A 209 -18.02 16.02 -17.72
C ARG A 209 -16.58 16.21 -18.21
N ILE A 210 -15.66 16.59 -17.32
CA ILE A 210 -14.23 16.69 -17.62
C ILE A 210 -13.69 15.30 -17.97
N ALA A 211 -13.97 14.31 -17.12
CA ALA A 211 -13.57 12.95 -17.36
C ALA A 211 -14.14 12.44 -18.71
N ASP A 212 -15.41 12.71 -19.02
CA ASP A 212 -16.11 12.29 -20.26
C ASP A 212 -15.55 12.91 -21.54
N ARG A 213 -14.95 14.08 -21.44
CA ARG A 213 -14.31 14.72 -22.59
C ARG A 213 -12.81 14.40 -22.69
N THR A 214 -12.24 13.66 -21.74
CA THR A 214 -10.81 13.28 -21.72
C THR A 214 -10.60 11.90 -22.35
N ASP A 215 -10.34 11.87 -23.66
CA ASP A 215 -10.25 10.61 -24.45
C ASP A 215 -9.10 9.67 -24.04
N THR A 216 -8.07 10.20 -23.39
CA THR A 216 -6.94 9.42 -22.87
C THR A 216 -7.21 8.76 -21.53
N LEU A 217 -8.32 9.07 -20.88
CA LEU A 217 -8.62 8.53 -19.55
C LEU A 217 -8.80 7.01 -19.63
N ARG A 218 -8.10 6.28 -18.76
CA ARG A 218 -8.13 4.81 -18.67
C ARG A 218 -8.52 4.32 -17.29
N HIS A 219 -8.23 5.10 -16.25
CA HIS A 219 -8.49 4.71 -14.87
C HIS A 219 -9.21 5.83 -14.15
N ILE A 220 -10.30 5.49 -13.45
CA ILE A 220 -11.02 6.44 -12.59
C ILE A 220 -11.34 5.80 -11.24
N SER A 221 -11.21 6.57 -10.16
CA SER A 221 -11.76 6.24 -8.85
C SER A 221 -12.84 7.26 -8.52
N LEU A 222 -14.07 6.76 -8.33
CA LEU A 222 -15.26 7.54 -8.07
C LEU A 222 -15.78 7.16 -6.68
N ARG A 223 -15.91 8.16 -5.82
CA ARG A 223 -16.47 8.01 -4.48
C ARG A 223 -17.70 8.85 -4.31
N TRP A 224 -18.81 8.22 -3.96
CA TRP A 224 -20.06 8.89 -3.64
C TRP A 224 -20.20 9.00 -2.11
N SER A 225 -20.99 9.96 -1.64
CA SER A 225 -21.19 10.19 -0.21
C SER A 225 -22.62 10.65 0.07
N GLY A 226 -23.61 9.86 -0.34
CA GLY A 226 -25.03 10.18 -0.19
C GLY A 226 -25.85 9.83 -1.42
N ASP A 227 -27.16 10.06 -1.33
CA ASP A 227 -28.14 9.45 -2.24
C ASP A 227 -28.45 10.27 -3.50
N ASP A 228 -27.81 11.42 -3.70
CA ASP A 228 -28.15 12.32 -4.81
C ASP A 228 -27.16 12.24 -5.97
N ILE A 229 -27.38 11.31 -6.91
CA ILE A 229 -26.82 11.41 -8.26
C ILE A 229 -27.90 11.91 -9.23
N GLN A 230 -27.59 12.96 -9.98
CA GLN A 230 -28.51 13.44 -11.02
C GLN A 230 -28.49 12.49 -12.21
N PRO A 231 -29.63 12.25 -12.91
CA PRO A 231 -29.67 11.39 -14.09
C PRO A 231 -28.68 11.78 -15.19
N ALA A 232 -28.41 13.08 -15.34
CA ALA A 232 -27.43 13.59 -16.30
C ALA A 232 -25.99 13.13 -15.97
N ASP A 233 -25.65 13.08 -14.68
CA ASP A 233 -24.33 12.70 -14.19
C ASP A 233 -24.10 11.20 -14.36
N ALA A 234 -25.14 10.40 -14.13
CA ALA A 234 -25.10 8.97 -14.39
C ALA A 234 -24.90 8.62 -15.87
N LEU A 235 -25.53 9.35 -16.80
CA LEU A 235 -25.28 9.15 -18.24
C LEU A 235 -23.84 9.49 -18.64
N ILE A 236 -23.21 10.42 -17.93
CA ILE A 236 -21.80 10.73 -18.13
C ILE A 236 -20.92 9.58 -17.62
N VAL A 237 -21.18 9.07 -16.42
CA VAL A 237 -20.48 7.90 -15.87
C VAL A 237 -20.64 6.70 -16.80
N HIS A 238 -21.84 6.47 -17.34
CA HIS A 238 -22.09 5.41 -18.33
C HIS A 238 -21.14 5.52 -19.53
N ARG A 239 -21.08 6.68 -20.19
CA ARG A 239 -20.19 6.90 -21.36
C ARG A 239 -18.72 6.71 -21.01
N LEU A 240 -18.32 7.16 -19.82
CA LEU A 240 -16.97 6.95 -19.31
C LEU A 240 -16.62 5.47 -19.20
N LEU A 241 -17.49 4.67 -18.60
CA LEU A 241 -17.26 3.25 -18.37
C LEU A 241 -17.04 2.46 -19.68
N LEU A 242 -17.67 2.88 -20.78
CA LEU A 242 -17.51 2.25 -22.09
C LEU A 242 -16.09 2.32 -22.67
N ARG A 243 -15.22 3.20 -22.16
CA ARG A 243 -13.85 3.40 -22.66
C ARG A 243 -12.75 3.23 -21.61
N LEU A 244 -13.10 3.05 -20.34
CA LEU A 244 -12.15 2.89 -19.25
C LEU A 244 -11.60 1.45 -19.22
N GLU A 245 -10.37 1.32 -18.73
CA GLU A 245 -9.71 0.04 -18.46
C GLU A 245 -9.83 -0.37 -16.99
N SER A 246 -9.93 0.59 -16.07
CA SER A 246 -10.16 0.32 -14.65
C SER A 246 -11.10 1.32 -14.03
N VAL A 247 -11.99 0.85 -13.15
CA VAL A 247 -12.81 1.70 -12.30
C VAL A 247 -12.79 1.21 -10.86
N GLU A 248 -12.70 2.16 -9.93
CA GLU A 248 -12.98 1.96 -8.51
C GLU A 248 -14.24 2.75 -8.15
N LEU A 249 -15.27 2.07 -7.65
CA LEU A 249 -16.56 2.65 -7.27
C LEU A 249 -16.70 2.51 -5.75
N ILE A 250 -16.69 3.62 -5.04
CA ILE A 250 -16.77 3.66 -3.58
C ILE A 250 -18.12 4.28 -3.19
N ASP A 251 -18.92 3.54 -2.44
CA ASP A 251 -20.25 3.92 -1.96
C ASP A 251 -21.23 4.37 -3.08
N PRO A 252 -21.30 3.70 -4.25
CA PRO A 252 -22.12 4.18 -5.36
C PRO A 252 -23.60 4.28 -4.98
N PRO A 253 -24.34 5.22 -5.59
CA PRO A 253 -25.70 5.55 -5.24
C PRO A 253 -26.62 4.31 -5.16
N GLN A 254 -27.31 4.18 -4.01
CA GLN A 254 -28.14 3.03 -3.65
C GLN A 254 -29.58 3.12 -4.15
N TRP A 255 -30.12 1.99 -4.63
CA TRP A 255 -31.55 1.89 -4.94
C TRP A 255 -32.37 1.72 -3.66
N GLU A 256 -32.82 2.82 -3.05
CA GLU A 256 -33.88 2.76 -2.03
C GLU A 256 -35.25 2.78 -2.71
N SER A 257 -36.07 1.76 -2.41
CA SER A 257 -37.30 1.43 -3.12
C SER A 257 -38.50 2.36 -2.84
N GLY A 258 -38.27 3.66 -2.65
CA GLY A 258 -39.27 4.63 -2.20
C GLY A 258 -39.82 5.58 -3.26
N ASP A 259 -38.97 6.10 -4.16
CA ASP A 259 -39.38 7.07 -5.19
C ASP A 259 -38.76 6.75 -6.58
N PRO A 260 -39.55 6.64 -7.67
CA PRO A 260 -39.29 5.57 -8.63
C PRO A 260 -38.76 5.99 -10.01
N LEU A 261 -38.30 7.23 -10.26
CA LEU A 261 -38.05 7.64 -11.66
C LEU A 261 -36.69 8.27 -12.00
N PRO A 262 -36.14 9.23 -11.24
CA PRO A 262 -34.86 9.82 -11.60
C PRO A 262 -33.70 8.91 -11.18
N PHE A 263 -33.78 8.36 -9.98
CA PHE A 263 -32.69 7.65 -9.34
C PHE A 263 -32.44 6.25 -9.93
N GLU A 264 -33.52 5.51 -10.22
CA GLU A 264 -33.44 4.18 -10.85
C GLU A 264 -32.72 4.24 -12.20
N ARG A 265 -33.01 5.28 -13.00
CA ARG A 265 -32.34 5.52 -14.28
C ARG A 265 -30.87 5.88 -14.10
N ALA A 266 -30.53 6.57 -13.02
CA ALA A 266 -29.18 7.02 -12.77
C ALA A 266 -28.27 5.87 -12.30
N SER A 267 -28.69 5.11 -11.28
CA SER A 267 -27.95 3.91 -10.87
C SER A 267 -27.90 2.88 -12.00
N GLY A 268 -29.02 2.64 -12.69
CA GLY A 268 -29.09 1.74 -13.86
C GLY A 268 -28.08 2.09 -14.95
N ALA A 269 -27.96 3.36 -15.33
CA ALA A 269 -27.01 3.78 -16.36
C ALA A 269 -25.55 3.48 -16.01
N ILE A 270 -25.15 3.62 -14.75
CA ILE A 270 -23.79 3.24 -14.30
C ILE A 270 -23.57 1.75 -14.57
N TRP A 271 -24.50 0.90 -14.13
CA TRP A 271 -24.35 -0.55 -14.28
C TRP A 271 -24.45 -1.00 -15.72
N ASP A 272 -25.32 -0.42 -16.52
CA ASP A 272 -25.38 -0.67 -17.95
C ASP A 272 -24.03 -0.32 -18.61
N GLY A 273 -23.40 0.78 -18.20
CA GLY A 273 -22.07 1.17 -18.69
C GLY A 273 -21.00 0.16 -18.31
N VAL A 274 -21.07 -0.38 -17.09
CA VAL A 274 -20.19 -1.49 -16.66
C VAL A 274 -20.49 -2.75 -17.49
N ALA A 275 -21.74 -3.10 -17.75
CA ALA A 275 -22.12 -4.30 -18.50
C ALA A 275 -21.65 -4.26 -19.96
N GLU A 276 -21.84 -3.10 -20.58
CA GLU A 276 -21.61 -2.86 -22.00
C GLU A 276 -20.14 -2.57 -22.32
N SER A 277 -19.35 -2.20 -21.32
CA SER A 277 -17.93 -1.91 -21.53
C SER A 277 -17.18 -3.13 -22.05
N THR A 278 -16.49 -2.95 -23.17
CA THR A 278 -15.59 -3.96 -23.74
C THR A 278 -14.13 -3.73 -23.39
N THR A 279 -13.81 -2.59 -22.76
CA THR A 279 -12.46 -2.18 -22.41
C THR A 279 -12.14 -2.38 -20.93
N LEU A 280 -13.16 -2.52 -20.08
CA LEU A 280 -12.99 -2.56 -18.64
C LEU A 280 -12.34 -3.88 -18.20
N VAL A 281 -11.09 -3.80 -17.74
CA VAL A 281 -10.26 -4.93 -17.29
C VAL A 281 -10.37 -5.11 -15.78
N SER A 282 -10.55 -4.04 -15.03
CA SER A 282 -10.53 -4.05 -13.57
C SER A 282 -11.70 -3.27 -12.97
N VAL A 283 -12.43 -3.89 -12.05
CA VAL A 283 -13.50 -3.25 -11.27
C VAL A 283 -13.29 -3.53 -9.79
N SER A 284 -13.24 -2.47 -8.99
CA SER A 284 -13.26 -2.55 -7.53
C SER A 284 -14.49 -1.81 -7.03
N ILE A 285 -15.28 -2.46 -6.18
CA ILE A 285 -16.47 -1.86 -5.59
C ILE A 285 -16.33 -1.94 -4.07
N LYS A 286 -16.52 -0.81 -3.39
CA LYS A 286 -16.43 -0.67 -1.93
C LYS A 286 -17.72 -0.05 -1.43
N SER A 287 -18.73 -0.86 -1.10
CA SER A 287 -20.06 -0.42 -0.68
C SER A 287 -20.93 -1.58 -0.19
N ASP A 288 -21.74 -1.30 0.82
CA ASP A 288 -22.50 -2.32 1.55
C ASP A 288 -23.85 -2.68 0.88
N ALA A 289 -24.32 -1.88 -0.08
CA ALA A 289 -25.70 -1.95 -0.60
C ALA A 289 -25.81 -2.49 -2.04
N PHE A 290 -25.10 -3.59 -2.33
CA PHE A 290 -24.74 -3.92 -3.72
C PHE A 290 -25.47 -5.11 -4.38
N GLU A 291 -26.46 -5.72 -3.75
CA GLU A 291 -26.95 -7.05 -4.14
C GLU A 291 -27.50 -7.18 -5.59
N LYS A 292 -28.26 -6.21 -6.10
CA LYS A 292 -28.98 -6.38 -7.40
C LYS A 292 -28.08 -6.12 -8.61
N GLN A 293 -27.09 -5.25 -8.44
CA GLN A 293 -26.22 -4.75 -9.49
C GLN A 293 -25.10 -5.74 -9.84
N LEU A 294 -24.82 -6.67 -8.93
CA LEU A 294 -23.90 -7.80 -9.11
C LEU A 294 -24.22 -8.67 -10.34
N GLU A 295 -25.50 -8.86 -10.70
CA GLU A 295 -25.87 -9.64 -11.88
C GLU A 295 -25.40 -9.01 -13.20
N VAL A 296 -25.22 -7.69 -13.21
CA VAL A 296 -24.78 -6.94 -14.40
C VAL A 296 -23.30 -7.17 -14.67
N LEU A 297 -22.49 -7.17 -13.61
CA LEU A 297 -21.05 -7.48 -13.67
C LEU A 297 -20.76 -8.87 -14.23
N VAL A 298 -21.62 -9.85 -13.89
CA VAL A 298 -21.53 -11.24 -14.40
C VAL A 298 -21.76 -11.33 -15.91
N LYS A 299 -22.30 -10.29 -16.56
CA LYS A 299 -22.46 -10.26 -18.03
C LYS A 299 -21.26 -9.66 -18.75
N ASN A 300 -20.44 -8.85 -18.07
CA ASN A 300 -19.27 -8.23 -18.67
C ASN A 300 -18.15 -9.28 -18.89
N LYS A 301 -17.72 -9.45 -20.14
CA LYS A 301 -16.69 -10.44 -20.52
C LYS A 301 -15.26 -9.87 -20.61
N SER A 302 -15.07 -8.56 -20.45
CA SER A 302 -13.76 -7.92 -20.48
C SER A 302 -13.09 -7.88 -19.12
N ILE A 303 -13.85 -7.97 -18.02
CA ILE A 303 -13.30 -7.91 -16.67
C ILE A 303 -12.38 -9.13 -16.40
N VAL A 304 -11.15 -8.81 -16.02
CA VAL A 304 -10.09 -9.76 -15.64
C VAL A 304 -9.82 -9.73 -14.14
N LYS A 305 -9.97 -8.55 -13.51
CA LYS A 305 -9.75 -8.33 -12.08
C LYS A 305 -11.02 -7.79 -11.44
N PHE A 306 -11.48 -8.44 -10.39
CA PHE A 306 -12.66 -7.99 -9.66
C PHE A 306 -12.42 -8.03 -8.15
N SER A 307 -12.75 -6.93 -7.47
CA SER A 307 -12.76 -6.84 -6.01
C SER A 307 -14.16 -6.47 -5.51
N MET A 308 -14.70 -7.34 -4.67
CA MET A 308 -16.04 -7.29 -4.10
C MET A 308 -16.05 -6.44 -2.82
N PRO A 309 -17.15 -5.75 -2.51
CA PRO A 309 -17.26 -5.04 -1.23
C PRO A 309 -17.41 -5.96 -0.03
N SER A 310 -17.15 -5.40 1.16
CA SER A 310 -17.00 -6.13 2.41
C SER A 310 -18.28 -6.55 3.13
N GLU A 311 -19.46 -6.10 2.72
CA GLU A 311 -20.68 -6.31 3.54
C GLU A 311 -21.88 -6.88 2.76
N ILE A 312 -21.63 -7.67 1.72
CA ILE A 312 -22.74 -8.34 1.01
C ILE A 312 -23.20 -9.57 1.82
N GLY A 313 -24.52 -9.65 2.04
CA GLY A 313 -25.17 -10.79 2.71
C GLY A 313 -24.94 -12.12 1.98
N SER A 314 -24.89 -13.22 2.74
CA SER A 314 -24.43 -14.53 2.24
C SER A 314 -25.07 -15.02 0.95
N GLU A 315 -26.38 -14.85 0.77
CA GLU A 315 -27.08 -15.33 -0.43
C GLU A 315 -26.71 -14.54 -1.70
N ALA A 316 -26.62 -13.23 -1.59
CA ALA A 316 -26.24 -12.33 -2.66
C ALA A 316 -24.80 -12.60 -3.11
N SER A 317 -23.88 -12.67 -2.14
CA SER A 317 -22.47 -12.95 -2.41
C SER A 317 -22.27 -14.32 -3.06
N SER A 318 -23.06 -15.32 -2.66
CA SER A 318 -23.05 -16.66 -3.26
C SER A 318 -23.51 -16.64 -4.71
N ARG A 319 -24.67 -16.03 -4.99
CA ARG A 319 -25.22 -15.92 -6.34
C ARG A 319 -24.21 -15.23 -7.25
N PHE A 320 -23.59 -14.17 -6.74
CA PHE A 320 -22.62 -13.40 -7.48
C PHE A 320 -21.30 -14.13 -7.74
N ALA A 321 -20.66 -14.69 -6.71
CA ALA A 321 -19.44 -15.49 -6.90
C ALA A 321 -19.67 -16.65 -7.86
N ASN A 322 -20.85 -17.29 -7.81
CA ASN A 322 -21.22 -18.33 -8.77
C ASN A 322 -21.37 -17.81 -10.21
N GLY A 323 -21.81 -16.57 -10.38
CA GLY A 323 -21.86 -15.91 -11.67
C GLY A 323 -20.46 -15.60 -12.19
N LEU A 324 -19.62 -14.97 -11.37
CA LEU A 324 -18.26 -14.59 -11.74
C LEU A 324 -17.34 -15.79 -11.98
N LEU A 325 -17.45 -16.86 -11.18
CA LEU A 325 -16.67 -18.08 -11.39
C LEU A 325 -17.03 -18.79 -12.71
N LYS A 326 -18.19 -18.50 -13.31
CA LYS A 326 -18.50 -18.98 -14.67
C LYS A 326 -17.86 -18.13 -15.77
N GLN A 327 -17.36 -16.94 -15.45
CA GLN A 327 -16.67 -16.09 -16.42
C GLN A 327 -15.25 -16.57 -16.64
N THR A 328 -14.90 -16.86 -17.90
CA THR A 328 -13.55 -17.32 -18.27
C THR A 328 -12.55 -16.17 -18.43
N SER A 329 -12.97 -14.92 -18.27
CA SER A 329 -12.10 -13.73 -18.35
C SER A 329 -11.40 -13.43 -17.03
N ILE A 330 -12.06 -13.71 -15.90
CA ILE A 330 -11.53 -13.39 -14.56
C ILE A 330 -10.32 -14.25 -14.23
N LYS A 331 -9.24 -13.57 -13.85
CA LYS A 331 -7.98 -14.15 -13.37
C LYS A 331 -7.70 -13.82 -11.91
N GLU A 332 -8.15 -12.66 -11.45
CA GLU A 332 -7.94 -12.20 -10.07
C GLU A 332 -9.31 -11.88 -9.47
N PHE A 333 -9.64 -12.58 -8.40
CA PHE A 333 -10.91 -12.40 -7.71
C PHE A 333 -10.66 -12.16 -6.22
N ASP A 334 -11.11 -11.01 -5.73
CA ASP A 334 -11.05 -10.63 -4.33
C ASP A 334 -12.46 -10.52 -3.76
N PHE A 335 -12.82 -11.49 -2.93
CA PHE A 335 -14.05 -11.53 -2.17
C PHE A 335 -13.80 -10.77 -0.88
N GLY A 336 -13.96 -9.44 -0.92
CA GLY A 336 -13.96 -8.61 0.28
C GLY A 336 -15.00 -9.13 1.28
N GLY A 337 -14.82 -8.80 2.57
CA GLY A 337 -15.35 -9.44 3.79
C GLY A 337 -16.83 -9.81 3.97
N GLY A 338 -17.61 -10.00 2.91
CA GLY A 338 -18.94 -10.54 2.97
C GLY A 338 -18.97 -12.01 3.41
N GLU A 339 -20.17 -12.51 3.64
CA GLU A 339 -20.36 -13.92 3.96
C GLU A 339 -20.32 -14.76 2.66
N LEU A 340 -19.39 -15.72 2.56
CA LEU A 340 -19.42 -16.72 1.49
C LEU A 340 -20.46 -17.78 1.84
N GLY A 341 -21.65 -17.66 1.26
CA GLY A 341 -22.59 -18.77 1.24
C GLY A 341 -22.33 -19.75 0.10
N TYR A 342 -23.36 -20.53 -0.23
CA TYR A 342 -23.29 -21.68 -1.13
C TYR A 342 -22.82 -21.38 -2.56
N LEU A 343 -21.58 -21.76 -2.88
CA LEU A 343 -21.11 -21.90 -4.24
C LEU A 343 -21.80 -23.13 -4.90
N LYS A 344 -22.20 -22.99 -6.16
CA LYS A 344 -22.86 -24.01 -6.99
C LYS A 344 -22.32 -24.01 -8.44
N GLY A 345 -21.19 -23.31 -8.68
CA GLY A 345 -20.68 -22.99 -10.01
C GLY A 345 -19.74 -24.03 -10.64
N VAL A 346 -19.57 -23.90 -11.95
CA VAL A 346 -18.53 -24.59 -12.73
C VAL A 346 -17.18 -23.92 -12.42
N PRO A 347 -16.11 -24.70 -12.21
CA PRO A 347 -14.79 -24.15 -11.92
C PRO A 347 -14.29 -23.19 -13.01
N ASN A 348 -13.82 -22.00 -12.60
CA ASN A 348 -13.09 -21.09 -13.49
C ASN A 348 -11.70 -21.66 -13.77
N GLU A 349 -11.43 -22.09 -15.01
CA GLU A 349 -10.13 -22.64 -15.39
C GLU A 349 -9.02 -21.58 -15.56
N ARG A 350 -9.35 -20.29 -15.56
CA ARG A 350 -8.38 -19.20 -15.79
C ARG A 350 -8.02 -18.43 -14.53
N LEU A 351 -8.64 -18.78 -13.40
CA LEU A 351 -8.42 -18.12 -12.13
C LEU A 351 -6.97 -18.35 -11.68
N ALA A 352 -6.23 -17.27 -11.49
CA ALA A 352 -4.82 -17.28 -11.12
C ALA A 352 -4.60 -16.80 -9.68
N GLU A 353 -5.45 -15.90 -9.19
CA GLU A 353 -5.44 -15.42 -7.81
C GLU A 353 -6.85 -15.40 -7.24
N VAL A 354 -6.97 -15.89 -6.01
CA VAL A 354 -8.18 -15.80 -5.21
C VAL A 354 -7.83 -15.20 -3.86
N SER A 355 -8.55 -14.16 -3.51
CA SER A 355 -8.55 -13.57 -2.19
C SER A 355 -9.96 -13.68 -1.62
N VAL A 356 -10.06 -14.19 -0.40
CA VAL A 356 -11.25 -14.23 0.42
C VAL A 356 -10.82 -13.63 1.74
N ALA A 357 -11.00 -12.33 1.90
CA ALA A 357 -10.48 -11.60 3.04
C ALA A 357 -11.64 -11.04 3.86
N PHE A 358 -11.58 -11.17 5.19
CA PHE A 358 -12.50 -10.59 6.18
C PHE A 358 -13.94 -11.15 6.17
N GLY A 359 -14.18 -12.27 5.48
CA GLY A 359 -15.50 -12.90 5.38
C GLY A 359 -15.78 -13.92 6.48
N ARG A 360 -17.05 -14.15 6.81
CA ARG A 360 -17.47 -15.33 7.60
C ARG A 360 -17.59 -16.53 6.67
N LEU A 361 -16.70 -17.51 6.80
CA LEU A 361 -16.97 -18.85 6.26
C LEU A 361 -17.82 -19.59 7.29
N LEU A 362 -19.10 -19.77 6.97
CA LEU A 362 -20.03 -20.51 7.82
C LEU A 362 -19.67 -22.02 7.78
N PRO A 363 -20.13 -22.85 8.74
CA PRO A 363 -19.94 -24.31 8.69
C PRO A 363 -20.42 -24.96 7.40
N LYS A 364 -21.38 -24.32 6.72
CA LYS A 364 -21.89 -24.74 5.41
C LYS A 364 -20.93 -24.46 4.25
N SER A 365 -19.94 -23.59 4.47
CA SER A 365 -18.91 -23.19 3.50
C SER A 365 -17.85 -24.26 3.23
N VAL A 366 -17.84 -25.38 3.97
CA VAL A 366 -16.99 -26.55 3.66
C VAL A 366 -17.22 -27.03 2.23
N ARG A 367 -18.48 -27.09 1.79
CA ARG A 367 -18.83 -27.46 0.40
C ARG A 367 -18.38 -26.41 -0.63
N ASP A 368 -18.28 -25.16 -0.20
CA ASP A 368 -17.94 -24.03 -1.05
C ASP A 368 -16.43 -23.97 -1.28
N ILE A 369 -15.67 -24.26 -0.24
CA ILE A 369 -14.23 -24.51 -0.32
C ILE A 369 -13.94 -25.69 -1.25
N ASP A 370 -14.68 -26.80 -1.13
CA ASP A 370 -14.53 -27.95 -2.04
C ASP A 370 -14.75 -27.57 -3.52
N LEU A 371 -15.66 -26.64 -3.79
CA LEU A 371 -15.90 -26.12 -5.14
C LEU A 371 -14.78 -25.20 -5.62
N LEU A 372 -14.23 -24.37 -4.73
CA LEU A 372 -13.03 -23.59 -5.03
C LEU A 372 -11.89 -24.53 -5.44
N PHE A 373 -11.68 -25.62 -4.73
CA PHE A 373 -10.61 -26.59 -5.07
C PHE A 373 -10.89 -27.47 -6.28
N LYS A 374 -12.11 -27.44 -6.85
CA LYS A 374 -12.39 -28.02 -8.17
C LYS A 374 -11.95 -27.09 -9.30
N THR A 375 -11.61 -25.83 -9.04
CA THR A 375 -10.98 -24.97 -10.04
C THR A 375 -9.58 -25.45 -10.38
N LYS A 376 -9.06 -25.01 -11.54
CA LYS A 376 -7.65 -25.22 -11.81
C LYS A 376 -6.82 -24.61 -10.67
N PRO A 377 -5.68 -25.22 -10.33
CA PRO A 377 -4.78 -24.69 -9.32
C PRO A 377 -4.47 -23.21 -9.56
N VAL A 378 -4.74 -22.40 -8.55
CA VAL A 378 -4.39 -20.97 -8.56
C VAL A 378 -2.92 -20.80 -8.16
N SER A 379 -2.34 -19.66 -8.53
CA SER A 379 -0.97 -19.31 -8.13
C SER A 379 -0.90 -18.62 -6.77
N LYS A 380 -2.01 -17.99 -6.34
CA LYS A 380 -2.10 -17.28 -5.07
C LYS A 380 -3.47 -17.47 -4.43
N LEU A 381 -3.48 -17.85 -3.16
CA LEU A 381 -4.67 -17.97 -2.32
C LEU A 381 -4.47 -17.13 -1.07
N ILE A 382 -5.39 -16.20 -0.84
CA ILE A 382 -5.52 -15.47 0.42
C ILE A 382 -6.86 -15.88 1.02
N LEU A 383 -6.81 -16.45 2.22
CA LEU A 383 -7.95 -16.69 3.09
C LEU A 383 -7.63 -15.94 4.39
N ASP A 384 -8.16 -14.73 4.52
CA ASP A 384 -7.94 -13.88 5.70
C ASP A 384 -9.27 -13.68 6.42
N GLY A 385 -9.32 -13.76 7.74
CA GLY A 385 -10.59 -13.83 8.48
C GLY A 385 -10.58 -13.15 9.83
N SER A 386 -11.04 -11.90 9.92
CA SER A 386 -11.22 -11.24 11.22
C SER A 386 -12.45 -11.71 12.02
N ALA A 387 -13.35 -12.47 11.39
CA ALA A 387 -14.67 -12.80 11.92
C ALA A 387 -14.87 -14.28 12.30
N PHE A 388 -13.82 -15.11 12.25
CA PHE A 388 -13.86 -16.45 12.83
C PHE A 388 -13.85 -16.33 14.35
N GLY A 389 -15.03 -16.12 14.94
CA GLY A 389 -15.19 -16.42 16.37
C GLY A 389 -14.62 -17.82 16.59
N ASN A 390 -13.70 -17.95 17.55
CA ASN A 390 -12.74 -19.01 17.91
C ASN A 390 -13.01 -20.52 17.60
N THR A 391 -14.06 -20.89 16.90
CA THR A 391 -14.46 -22.25 16.54
C THR A 391 -14.61 -22.36 15.02
N VAL A 392 -13.50 -22.56 14.32
CA VAL A 392 -13.57 -23.13 12.98
C VAL A 392 -14.15 -24.54 13.08
N HIS A 393 -15.06 -24.88 12.17
CA HIS A 393 -15.67 -26.20 12.14
C HIS A 393 -14.61 -27.24 11.72
N PRO A 394 -14.43 -28.38 12.43
CA PRO A 394 -13.40 -29.38 12.10
C PRO A 394 -13.45 -29.92 10.66
N ASP A 395 -14.64 -29.98 10.06
CA ASP A 395 -14.80 -30.36 8.66
C ASP A 395 -14.15 -29.38 7.68
N LEU A 396 -14.00 -28.11 8.05
CA LEU A 396 -13.34 -27.09 7.24
C LEU A 396 -11.85 -27.40 7.09
N ASP A 397 -11.21 -27.80 8.19
CA ASP A 397 -9.78 -28.10 8.22
C ASP A 397 -9.45 -29.27 7.30
N SER A 398 -10.24 -30.34 7.37
CA SER A 398 -10.06 -31.53 6.54
C SER A 398 -10.33 -31.25 5.06
N ALA A 399 -11.39 -30.50 4.74
CA ALA A 399 -11.72 -30.14 3.37
C ALA A 399 -10.68 -29.19 2.77
N LEU A 400 -10.23 -28.19 3.54
CA LEU A 400 -9.21 -27.25 3.11
C LEU A 400 -7.86 -27.96 2.90
N ALA A 401 -7.45 -28.86 3.79
CA ALA A 401 -6.26 -29.68 3.60
C ALA A 401 -6.35 -30.53 2.32
N ALA A 402 -7.44 -31.29 2.16
CA ALA A 402 -7.67 -32.11 0.98
C ALA A 402 -7.73 -31.30 -0.33
N GLY A 403 -8.22 -30.07 -0.24
CA GLY A 403 -8.26 -29.11 -1.32
C GLY A 403 -6.88 -28.56 -1.71
N LEU A 404 -6.15 -28.03 -0.74
CA LEU A 404 -4.78 -27.52 -0.92
C LEU A 404 -3.85 -28.59 -1.49
N ALA A 405 -4.01 -29.86 -1.09
CA ALA A 405 -3.20 -30.97 -1.59
C ALA A 405 -3.30 -31.15 -3.12
N LYS A 406 -4.38 -30.66 -3.74
CA LYS A 406 -4.58 -30.69 -5.20
C LYS A 406 -3.91 -29.52 -5.92
N TRP A 407 -3.52 -28.46 -5.22
CA TRP A 407 -3.00 -27.22 -5.78
C TRP A 407 -1.47 -27.16 -5.73
N THR A 408 -0.83 -28.11 -6.42
CA THR A 408 0.64 -28.25 -6.42
C THR A 408 1.39 -27.07 -7.05
N SER A 409 0.70 -26.21 -7.82
CA SER A 409 1.28 -25.00 -8.43
C SER A 409 1.13 -23.73 -7.58
N LEU A 410 0.56 -23.83 -6.38
CA LEU A 410 0.33 -22.68 -5.52
C LEU A 410 1.68 -22.07 -5.09
N LYS A 411 1.88 -20.78 -5.38
CA LYS A 411 3.11 -20.05 -5.06
C LYS A 411 2.99 -19.19 -3.82
N ALA A 412 1.78 -18.73 -3.51
CA ALA A 412 1.52 -17.88 -2.36
C ALA A 412 0.26 -18.34 -1.63
N LEU A 413 0.38 -18.58 -0.33
CA LEU A 413 -0.71 -18.96 0.56
C LEU A 413 -0.71 -18.03 1.77
N HIS A 414 -1.82 -17.34 1.99
CA HIS A 414 -2.05 -16.55 3.20
C HIS A 414 -3.28 -17.10 3.91
N LEU A 415 -3.11 -17.57 5.13
CA LEU A 415 -4.16 -18.07 6.02
C LEU A 415 -4.21 -17.17 7.27
N GLY A 416 -4.56 -15.90 7.07
CA GLY A 416 -4.59 -14.89 8.12
C GLY A 416 -5.84 -15.04 8.99
N PHE A 417 -5.68 -15.04 10.32
CA PHE A 417 -6.77 -14.97 11.32
C PHE A 417 -7.92 -16.00 11.19
N LEU A 418 -7.84 -16.98 10.29
CA LEU A 418 -8.86 -18.02 10.11
C LEU A 418 -9.08 -18.83 11.38
N TRP A 419 -7.99 -19.07 12.10
CA TRP A 419 -8.00 -19.80 13.36
C TRP A 419 -7.22 -19.02 14.40
N ALA A 420 -7.57 -19.26 15.66
CA ALA A 420 -6.64 -18.98 16.75
C ALA A 420 -5.30 -19.73 16.53
N ARG A 421 -5.37 -20.96 15.97
CA ARG A 421 -4.25 -21.88 15.73
C ARG A 421 -4.37 -22.59 14.38
N THR A 422 -3.32 -22.58 13.56
CA THR A 422 -3.34 -23.30 12.26
C THR A 422 -3.46 -24.82 12.48
N PRO A 423 -4.45 -25.52 11.87
CA PRO A 423 -4.62 -26.96 12.06
C PRO A 423 -3.44 -27.77 11.50
N PRO A 424 -3.02 -28.87 12.16
CA PRO A 424 -1.93 -29.70 11.68
C PRO A 424 -2.15 -30.34 10.31
N SER A 425 -3.41 -30.66 9.97
CA SER A 425 -3.78 -31.18 8.65
C SER A 425 -3.40 -30.22 7.52
N ILE A 426 -3.50 -28.91 7.75
CA ILE A 426 -3.11 -27.87 6.78
C ILE A 426 -1.59 -27.81 6.66
N ILE A 427 -0.89 -27.80 7.79
CA ILE A 427 0.58 -27.75 7.82
C ILE A 427 1.18 -28.94 7.07
N ASN A 428 0.62 -30.14 7.28
CA ASN A 428 1.02 -31.37 6.60
C ASN A 428 0.89 -31.30 5.08
N VAL A 429 -0.07 -30.55 4.57
CA VAL A 429 -0.27 -30.36 3.12
C VAL A 429 0.64 -29.27 2.58
N VAL A 430 0.72 -28.14 3.28
CA VAL A 430 1.48 -26.96 2.86
C VAL A 430 2.98 -27.26 2.74
N ARG A 431 3.52 -28.10 3.63
CA ARG A 431 4.93 -28.54 3.58
C ARG A 431 5.26 -29.36 2.32
N GLU A 432 4.28 -30.07 1.77
CA GLU A 432 4.45 -30.95 0.61
C GLU A 432 4.24 -30.18 -0.71
N MET A 433 3.93 -28.88 -0.66
CA MET A 433 3.70 -28.05 -1.84
C MET A 433 5.04 -27.67 -2.52
N PRO A 434 5.36 -28.21 -3.71
CA PRO A 434 6.66 -28.03 -4.32
C PRO A 434 6.88 -26.63 -4.91
N ALA A 435 5.81 -25.87 -5.18
CA ALA A 435 5.87 -24.54 -5.78
C ALA A 435 5.71 -23.40 -4.76
N LEU A 436 5.47 -23.71 -3.48
CA LEU A 436 5.13 -22.71 -2.49
C LEU A 436 6.34 -21.84 -2.13
N GLN A 437 6.21 -20.54 -2.40
CA GLN A 437 7.25 -19.54 -2.21
C GLN A 437 6.94 -18.60 -1.06
N ARG A 438 5.66 -18.29 -0.84
CA ARG A 438 5.22 -17.34 0.18
C ARG A 438 4.15 -17.97 1.05
N LEU A 439 4.36 -17.97 2.35
CA LEU A 439 3.45 -18.54 3.33
C LEU A 439 3.20 -17.53 4.44
N ALA A 440 1.94 -17.23 4.71
CA ALA A 440 1.53 -16.40 5.83
C ALA A 440 0.51 -17.15 6.70
N LEU A 441 0.78 -17.27 8.00
CA LEU A 441 0.01 -18.05 8.96
C LEU A 441 -0.24 -17.25 10.25
N HIS A 442 -1.27 -17.62 11.01
CA HIS A 442 -1.61 -16.92 12.25
C HIS A 442 -0.86 -17.42 13.49
N ASP A 443 -0.69 -18.74 13.69
CA ASP A 443 0.04 -19.26 14.86
C ASP A 443 0.89 -20.50 14.54
N ILE A 444 2.01 -20.64 15.25
CA ILE A 444 2.91 -21.80 15.30
C ILE A 444 3.16 -22.16 16.76
N ASP A 445 2.46 -23.19 17.24
CA ASP A 445 2.45 -23.59 18.65
C ASP A 445 2.43 -25.13 18.84
N ASP A 446 2.47 -25.94 17.78
CA ASP A 446 2.38 -27.40 17.88
C ASP A 446 3.72 -28.10 17.62
N GLU A 447 4.00 -29.12 18.43
CA GLU A 447 5.04 -30.11 18.13
C GLU A 447 4.77 -30.81 16.79
N GLU A 448 3.55 -30.81 16.26
CA GLU A 448 3.27 -31.42 14.95
C GLU A 448 3.92 -30.69 13.75
N TRP A 449 4.41 -29.45 13.89
CA TRP A 449 5.29 -28.83 12.88
C TRP A 449 6.65 -29.54 12.73
N ILE A 450 7.04 -30.34 13.72
CA ILE A 450 8.43 -30.75 13.96
C ILE A 450 8.90 -31.91 13.08
N ALA A 451 8.00 -32.68 12.46
CA ALA A 451 8.40 -33.94 11.80
C ALA A 451 9.01 -33.71 10.39
N ASP A 452 10.35 -33.69 10.31
CA ASP A 452 11.19 -34.04 9.14
C ASP A 452 10.85 -33.44 7.76
N SER A 453 10.23 -32.26 7.71
CA SER A 453 9.65 -31.74 6.46
C SER A 453 10.39 -30.52 5.93
N ALA A 454 10.97 -30.61 4.73
CA ALA A 454 11.60 -29.46 4.08
C ALA A 454 10.56 -28.60 3.34
N PHE A 455 10.69 -27.28 3.42
CA PHE A 455 10.02 -26.35 2.49
C PHE A 455 11.03 -25.88 1.43
N PRO A 456 11.27 -26.67 0.37
CA PRO A 456 12.44 -26.49 -0.51
C PRO A 456 12.42 -25.17 -1.30
N CYS A 457 11.26 -24.55 -1.46
CA CYS A 457 11.09 -23.34 -2.27
C CYS A 457 10.58 -22.13 -1.49
N LEU A 458 10.41 -22.24 -0.16
CA LEU A 458 9.84 -21.16 0.64
C LEU A 458 10.87 -20.04 0.83
N VAL A 459 10.51 -18.84 0.37
CA VAL A 459 11.36 -17.64 0.36
C VAL A 459 10.82 -16.51 1.24
N ASP A 460 9.51 -16.49 1.53
CA ASP A 460 8.85 -15.52 2.44
C ASP A 460 7.96 -16.30 3.41
N LEU A 461 8.27 -16.21 4.71
CA LEU A 461 7.46 -16.78 5.78
C LEU A 461 6.98 -15.67 6.71
N ARG A 462 5.67 -15.57 6.86
CA ARG A 462 5.01 -14.66 7.80
C ARG A 462 4.20 -15.46 8.81
N VAL A 463 4.36 -15.13 10.06
CA VAL A 463 3.75 -15.81 11.18
C VAL A 463 3.20 -14.75 12.11
N HIS A 464 1.93 -14.78 12.46
CA HIS A 464 1.41 -13.78 13.38
C HIS A 464 1.88 -14.04 14.81
N ARG A 465 1.91 -15.29 15.25
CA ARG A 465 2.35 -15.67 16.59
C ARG A 465 3.20 -16.96 16.57
N VAL A 466 4.24 -16.98 17.39
CA VAL A 466 5.10 -18.14 17.65
C VAL A 466 5.07 -18.38 19.15
N VAL A 467 4.44 -19.49 19.57
CA VAL A 467 4.25 -19.79 21.01
C VAL A 467 5.41 -20.61 21.58
N ASP A 468 6.08 -21.44 20.77
CA ASP A 468 7.20 -22.28 21.21
C ASP A 468 8.47 -22.04 20.36
N SER A 469 9.53 -21.56 21.00
CA SER A 469 10.82 -21.28 20.36
C SER A 469 11.57 -22.53 19.89
N LYS A 470 11.33 -23.70 20.51
CA LYS A 470 11.93 -24.97 20.05
C LYS A 470 11.30 -25.47 18.76
N VAL A 471 9.97 -25.29 18.63
CA VAL A 471 9.26 -25.58 17.38
C VAL A 471 9.81 -24.68 16.28
N PHE A 472 9.88 -23.37 16.58
CA PHE A 472 10.43 -22.38 15.67
C PHE A 472 11.85 -22.72 15.18
N ASP A 473 12.75 -23.08 16.09
CA ASP A 473 14.13 -23.44 15.77
C ASP A 473 14.22 -24.55 14.71
N ARG A 474 13.46 -25.63 14.92
CA ARG A 474 13.47 -26.78 14.02
C ARG A 474 12.91 -26.44 12.65
N VAL A 475 11.82 -25.68 12.60
CA VAL A 475 11.17 -25.27 11.34
C VAL A 475 12.11 -24.38 10.54
N VAL A 476 12.65 -23.34 11.16
CA VAL A 476 13.47 -22.33 10.45
C VAL A 476 14.76 -22.95 9.90
N ARG A 477 15.39 -23.89 10.61
CA ARG A 477 16.58 -24.61 10.11
C ARG A 477 16.33 -25.41 8.83
N GLN A 478 15.07 -25.73 8.52
CA GLN A 478 14.70 -26.43 7.28
C GLN A 478 14.46 -25.48 6.11
N LEU A 479 14.43 -24.16 6.34
CA LEU A 479 14.12 -23.13 5.35
C LEU A 479 15.40 -22.55 4.72
N THR A 480 16.05 -23.33 3.86
CA THR A 480 17.34 -22.95 3.26
C THR A 480 17.25 -21.76 2.30
N ALA A 481 16.07 -21.48 1.74
CA ALA A 481 15.83 -20.39 0.79
C ALA A 481 15.18 -19.14 1.42
N LEU A 482 14.97 -19.11 2.74
CA LEU A 482 14.21 -18.04 3.39
C LEU A 482 14.93 -16.70 3.30
N SER A 483 14.34 -15.77 2.53
CA SER A 483 14.85 -14.40 2.34
C SER A 483 14.15 -13.38 3.23
N THR A 484 12.87 -13.61 3.55
CA THR A 484 12.05 -12.71 4.37
C THR A 484 11.35 -13.50 5.45
N PHE A 485 11.54 -13.07 6.70
CA PHE A 485 10.82 -13.61 7.85
C PHE A 485 10.06 -12.50 8.58
N CYS A 486 8.80 -12.73 8.89
CA CYS A 486 7.97 -11.81 9.68
C CYS A 486 7.28 -12.58 10.82
N CYS A 487 7.48 -12.17 12.07
CA CYS A 487 6.76 -12.67 13.23
C CYS A 487 6.15 -11.50 13.98
N TYR A 488 4.88 -11.50 14.40
CA TYR A 488 4.29 -10.38 15.16
C TYR A 488 4.20 -10.60 16.67
N ALA A 489 4.40 -11.82 17.15
CA ALA A 489 4.46 -12.13 18.59
C ALA A 489 5.25 -13.42 18.81
N MET A 490 6.41 -13.34 19.47
CA MET A 490 7.23 -14.52 19.79
C MET A 490 7.42 -14.63 21.29
N SER A 491 7.18 -15.82 21.87
CA SER A 491 7.30 -16.06 23.31
C SER A 491 8.74 -15.94 23.83
N ASP A 492 9.72 -16.33 23.01
CA ASP A 492 11.15 -16.18 23.27
C ASP A 492 11.85 -15.65 22.01
N VAL A 493 11.84 -14.33 21.88
CA VAL A 493 12.42 -13.58 20.75
C VAL A 493 13.92 -13.84 20.62
N PHE A 494 14.64 -14.03 21.73
CA PHE A 494 16.08 -14.20 21.71
C PHE A 494 16.46 -15.56 21.13
N ALA A 495 15.80 -16.64 21.59
CA ALA A 495 15.99 -17.95 20.99
C ALA A 495 15.67 -17.92 19.50
N GLY A 496 14.55 -17.31 19.09
CA GLY A 496 14.21 -17.21 17.67
C GLY A 496 15.21 -16.40 16.85
N ALA A 497 15.72 -15.28 17.38
CA ALA A 497 16.74 -14.47 16.73
C ALA A 497 18.04 -15.26 16.47
N ALA A 498 18.45 -16.13 17.40
CA ALA A 498 19.64 -16.98 17.26
C ALA A 498 19.52 -17.92 16.05
N VAL A 499 18.36 -18.50 15.86
CA VAL A 499 18.10 -19.40 14.73
C VAL A 499 18.08 -18.64 13.41
N LEU A 500 17.41 -17.49 13.37
CA LEU A 500 17.37 -16.63 12.20
C LEU A 500 18.76 -16.15 11.80
N ALA A 501 19.65 -15.93 12.77
CA ALA A 501 21.02 -15.53 12.51
C ALA A 501 21.84 -16.60 11.78
N GLU A 502 21.48 -17.88 11.90
CA GLU A 502 22.13 -19.01 11.24
C GLU A 502 21.73 -19.16 9.75
N LEU A 503 20.70 -18.45 9.26
CA LEU A 503 20.20 -18.57 7.90
C LEU A 503 20.97 -17.71 6.88
N PRO A 504 21.79 -18.29 5.99
CA PRO A 504 22.65 -17.51 5.11
C PRO A 504 21.92 -16.73 4.01
N SER A 505 20.69 -17.15 3.67
CA SER A 505 19.85 -16.54 2.62
C SER A 505 18.92 -15.44 3.14
N LEU A 506 18.91 -15.19 4.46
CA LEU A 506 17.96 -14.28 5.09
C LEU A 506 18.38 -12.82 4.87
N GLU A 507 17.57 -12.07 4.13
CA GLU A 507 17.82 -10.68 3.77
C GLU A 507 17.01 -9.69 4.62
N ARG A 508 15.81 -10.09 5.05
CA ARG A 508 14.87 -9.26 5.81
C ARG A 508 14.25 -10.03 6.98
N VAL A 509 14.25 -9.39 8.15
CA VAL A 509 13.59 -9.90 9.36
C VAL A 509 12.66 -8.84 9.92
N GLU A 510 11.44 -9.23 10.26
CA GLU A 510 10.47 -8.42 11.00
C GLU A 510 10.03 -9.18 12.24
N LEU A 511 10.23 -8.63 13.43
CA LEU A 511 9.89 -9.29 14.69
C LEU A 511 9.07 -8.38 15.60
N GLY A 512 7.92 -8.90 15.99
CA GLY A 512 7.13 -8.50 17.12
C GLY A 512 7.83 -8.95 18.40
N PHE A 513 8.17 -8.02 19.28
CA PHE A 513 8.98 -8.33 20.45
C PHE A 513 8.46 -7.70 21.75
N GLU A 514 8.65 -8.42 22.84
CA GLU A 514 8.64 -7.87 24.20
C GLU A 514 9.98 -8.26 24.86
N GLY A 515 10.89 -7.31 25.10
CA GLY A 515 12.22 -7.66 25.65
C GLY A 515 13.37 -6.68 25.41
N ASP A 516 14.61 -7.18 25.49
CA ASP A 516 15.83 -6.39 25.24
C ASP A 516 16.19 -6.39 23.75
N ILE A 517 15.95 -5.24 23.11
CA ILE A 517 16.20 -5.02 21.68
C ILE A 517 17.69 -5.19 21.34
N GLY A 518 18.57 -4.73 22.22
CA GLY A 518 20.02 -4.79 21.98
C GLY A 518 20.47 -6.24 21.88
N GLN A 519 19.98 -7.09 22.78
CA GLN A 519 20.32 -8.50 22.79
C GLN A 519 19.87 -9.20 21.49
N VAL A 520 18.64 -8.95 21.03
CA VAL A 520 18.10 -9.51 19.76
C VAL A 520 18.94 -9.06 18.56
N LEU A 521 19.25 -7.77 18.48
CA LEU A 521 20.03 -7.23 17.37
C LEU A 521 21.45 -7.76 17.35
N SER A 522 22.10 -7.90 18.52
CA SER A 522 23.46 -8.46 18.59
C SER A 522 23.57 -9.89 18.06
N VAL A 523 22.48 -10.65 18.14
CA VAL A 523 22.40 -11.99 17.60
C VAL A 523 22.13 -11.94 16.09
N LEU A 524 21.13 -11.16 15.65
CA LEU A 524 20.83 -10.98 14.23
C LEU A 524 22.02 -10.39 13.44
N ALA A 525 22.87 -9.59 14.11
CA ALA A 525 24.12 -9.04 13.59
C ALA A 525 25.08 -10.10 13.03
N GLN A 526 24.99 -11.33 13.54
CA GLN A 526 25.87 -12.43 13.15
C GLN A 526 25.53 -12.97 11.76
N ASN A 527 24.34 -12.62 11.23
CA ASN A 527 23.92 -12.96 9.89
C ASN A 527 24.57 -12.04 8.84
N ASN A 528 25.36 -12.61 7.93
CA ASN A 528 26.05 -11.84 6.90
C ASN A 528 25.15 -11.43 5.72
N GLY A 529 24.00 -12.09 5.52
CA GLY A 529 23.04 -11.80 4.44
C GLY A 529 21.99 -10.76 4.84
N LEU A 530 21.82 -10.51 6.13
CA LEU A 530 20.75 -9.66 6.65
C LEU A 530 20.99 -8.19 6.33
N THR A 531 20.10 -7.61 5.53
CA THR A 531 20.19 -6.20 5.10
C THR A 531 19.19 -5.30 5.81
N ARG A 532 18.04 -5.86 6.22
CA ARG A 532 16.94 -5.10 6.86
C ARG A 532 16.41 -5.84 8.08
N VAL A 533 16.30 -5.11 9.19
CA VAL A 533 15.66 -5.58 10.42
C VAL A 533 14.55 -4.61 10.81
N VAL A 534 13.35 -5.13 11.04
CA VAL A 534 12.22 -4.38 11.58
C VAL A 534 11.85 -5.01 12.91
N LEU A 535 11.88 -4.23 13.98
CA LEU A 535 11.47 -4.68 15.31
C LEU A 535 10.28 -3.83 15.74
N SER A 536 9.16 -4.47 16.05
CA SER A 536 7.94 -3.81 16.53
C SER A 536 7.54 -4.36 17.89
N GLY A 537 7.22 -3.53 18.88
CA GLY A 537 6.75 -4.00 20.19
C GLY A 537 7.28 -3.19 21.36
N LYS A 538 7.25 -3.75 22.58
CA LYS A 538 7.64 -3.05 23.81
C LYS A 538 9.01 -3.53 24.27
N GLY A 539 9.99 -2.64 24.37
CA GLY A 539 11.24 -3.02 25.01
C GLY A 539 12.26 -1.91 25.11
N SER A 540 13.37 -2.24 25.73
CA SER A 540 14.44 -1.31 26.08
C SER A 540 15.77 -1.82 25.55
N VAL A 541 16.66 -0.94 25.07
CA VAL A 541 18.05 -1.31 24.78
C VAL A 541 18.84 -1.16 26.09
N ARG A 542 19.07 -2.26 26.83
CA ARG A 542 19.75 -2.14 28.15
C ARG A 542 21.27 -2.28 28.08
N LYS A 543 21.80 -2.97 27.05
CA LYS A 543 23.23 -3.05 26.71
C LYS A 543 23.42 -3.91 25.44
N LEU A 544 24.12 -3.39 24.44
CA LEU A 544 24.63 -4.23 23.35
C LEU A 544 25.93 -4.92 23.83
N PRO A 545 26.08 -6.24 23.67
CA PRO A 545 27.36 -6.89 23.90
C PRO A 545 28.39 -6.28 22.95
N SER A 546 29.59 -5.99 23.46
CA SER A 546 30.70 -5.48 22.66
C SER A 546 30.88 -6.39 21.43
N PRO A 547 30.92 -5.85 20.20
CA PRO A 547 31.07 -6.67 19.00
C PRO A 547 32.32 -7.52 19.14
N ASP A 548 32.15 -8.85 19.07
CA ASP A 548 33.28 -9.77 19.15
C ASP A 548 34.18 -9.53 17.93
N ASN A 549 35.47 -9.28 18.20
CA ASN A 549 36.46 -8.55 17.39
C ASN A 549 36.82 -9.13 16.00
N GLY A 550 35.87 -9.31 15.07
CA GLY A 550 36.28 -9.68 13.70
C GLY A 550 35.22 -9.78 12.62
N LYS A 551 33.93 -9.90 12.93
CA LYS A 551 32.87 -9.96 11.92
C LYS A 551 32.01 -8.72 12.00
N LYS A 552 32.19 -7.81 11.03
CA LYS A 552 31.33 -6.63 10.89
C LYS A 552 29.98 -7.07 10.31
N ALA A 553 28.91 -6.93 11.08
CA ALA A 553 27.54 -7.13 10.61
C ALA A 553 27.25 -6.27 9.37
N GLN A 554 26.42 -6.73 8.44
CA GLN A 554 26.03 -6.00 7.22
C GLN A 554 24.64 -5.34 7.29
N VAL A 555 24.03 -5.27 8.47
CA VAL A 555 22.69 -4.70 8.65
C VAL A 555 22.70 -3.24 8.22
N ARG A 556 21.98 -2.92 7.12
CA ARG A 556 21.96 -1.57 6.52
C ARG A 556 20.81 -0.74 7.02
N SER A 557 19.69 -1.36 7.40
CA SER A 557 18.49 -0.67 7.85
C SER A 557 17.90 -1.35 9.07
N VAL A 558 17.62 -0.56 10.11
CA VAL A 558 16.86 -0.97 11.30
C VAL A 558 15.63 -0.07 11.42
N THR A 559 14.45 -0.67 11.55
CA THR A 559 13.21 0.05 11.86
C THR A 559 12.70 -0.41 13.22
N LEU A 560 12.49 0.51 14.16
CA LEU A 560 12.01 0.27 15.51
C LEU A 560 10.63 0.91 15.69
N TYR A 561 9.60 0.09 15.80
CA TYR A 561 8.25 0.51 16.19
C TYR A 561 8.05 0.22 17.68
N SER A 562 8.59 1.05 18.57
CA SER A 562 8.38 0.93 20.01
C SER A 562 8.16 2.30 20.65
N ALA A 563 7.13 2.44 21.48
CA ALA A 563 6.83 3.69 22.19
C ALA A 563 7.94 4.12 23.17
N ASP A 564 8.83 3.19 23.54
CA ASP A 564 9.82 3.38 24.60
C ASP A 564 11.27 3.52 24.09
N VAL A 565 11.51 3.60 22.77
CA VAL A 565 12.87 3.81 22.23
C VAL A 565 13.41 5.15 22.72
N LYS A 566 14.51 5.11 23.47
CA LYS A 566 15.19 6.31 23.93
C LYS A 566 16.23 6.77 22.93
N ALA A 567 16.53 8.05 23.03
CA ALA A 567 17.68 8.68 22.40
C ALA A 567 18.97 7.83 22.41
N THR A 568 19.36 7.43 23.62
CA THR A 568 20.55 6.63 23.89
C THR A 568 20.55 5.28 23.21
N ASP A 569 19.36 4.72 22.94
CA ASP A 569 19.21 3.42 22.31
C ASP A 569 19.64 3.50 20.83
N VAL A 570 19.30 4.60 20.15
CA VAL A 570 19.69 4.89 18.76
C VAL A 570 21.21 5.06 18.64
N LEU A 571 21.83 5.76 19.60
CA LEU A 571 23.29 5.94 19.66
C LEU A 571 24.01 4.60 19.84
N VAL A 572 23.55 3.81 20.80
CA VAL A 572 24.10 2.48 21.11
C VAL A 572 24.01 1.57 19.88
N LEU A 573 22.93 1.67 19.09
CA LEU A 573 22.80 0.94 17.83
C LEU A 573 23.79 1.40 16.77
N HIS A 574 23.95 2.71 16.56
CA HIS A 574 24.92 3.21 15.59
C HIS A 574 26.34 2.77 15.92
N GLU A 575 26.77 2.93 17.17
CA GLU A 575 28.12 2.53 17.61
C GLU A 575 28.36 1.02 17.46
N SER A 576 27.31 0.21 17.65
CA SER A 576 27.41 -1.25 17.56
C SER A 576 27.31 -1.79 16.14
N PHE A 577 26.75 -1.01 15.21
CA PHE A 577 26.53 -1.41 13.81
C PHE A 577 27.11 -0.39 12.83
N PRO A 578 28.44 -0.38 12.58
CA PRO A 578 29.08 0.61 11.71
C PRO A 578 28.64 0.57 10.24
N SER A 579 27.91 -0.46 9.83
CA SER A 579 27.36 -0.62 8.48
C SER A 579 25.92 -0.10 8.34
N LEU A 580 25.32 0.30 9.47
CA LEU A 580 23.96 0.83 9.53
C LEU A 580 23.90 2.14 8.77
N ARG A 581 23.03 2.20 7.77
CA ARG A 581 22.81 3.38 6.91
C ARG A 581 21.48 4.05 7.17
N ARG A 582 20.53 3.34 7.79
CA ARG A 582 19.19 3.85 8.06
C ARG A 582 18.64 3.35 9.39
N ILE A 583 18.18 4.25 10.24
CA ILE A 583 17.48 3.95 11.50
C ILE A 583 16.13 4.63 11.45
N GLU A 584 15.05 3.87 11.40
CA GLU A 584 13.70 4.43 11.53
C GLU A 584 13.21 4.14 12.96
N ALA A 585 12.85 5.14 13.76
CA ALA A 585 12.44 4.93 15.15
C ALA A 585 11.15 5.69 15.47
N ALA A 586 10.16 4.99 16.01
CA ALA A 586 8.93 5.62 16.50
C ALA A 586 9.15 6.21 17.91
N ALA A 587 9.89 7.31 18.03
CA ALA A 587 10.30 7.87 19.32
C ALA A 587 9.66 9.23 19.64
N ASN A 588 9.47 9.55 20.92
CA ASN A 588 8.96 10.84 21.37
C ASN A 588 10.04 11.93 21.20
N ILE A 589 9.82 12.85 20.26
CA ILE A 589 10.78 13.89 19.84
C ILE A 589 11.25 14.78 20.99
N GLU A 590 10.40 15.12 21.97
CA GLU A 590 10.77 16.05 23.05
C GLU A 590 11.95 15.55 23.91
N LYS A 591 12.22 14.24 23.91
CA LYS A 591 13.32 13.63 24.67
C LYS A 591 14.57 13.33 23.83
N ASN A 592 14.61 13.73 22.56
CA ASN A 592 15.59 13.23 21.58
C ASN A 592 16.51 14.29 20.95
N ARG A 593 16.55 15.52 21.48
CA ARG A 593 17.45 16.58 20.97
C ARG A 593 18.91 16.15 20.89
N ASP A 594 19.41 15.48 21.92
CA ASP A 594 20.81 15.02 22.01
C ASP A 594 21.16 13.98 20.94
N VAL A 595 20.17 13.27 20.37
CA VAL A 595 20.40 12.31 19.27
C VAL A 595 20.51 13.02 17.95
N ALA A 596 19.64 14.00 17.69
CA ALA A 596 19.74 14.80 16.49
C ALA A 596 21.12 15.48 16.41
N GLU A 597 21.58 16.08 17.51
CA GLU A 597 22.89 16.73 17.60
C GLU A 597 24.07 15.74 17.39
N TYR A 598 23.95 14.48 17.84
CA TYR A 598 24.97 13.46 17.56
C TYR A 598 24.99 13.06 16.08
N PHE A 599 23.83 12.80 15.46
CA PHE A 599 23.77 12.34 14.06
C PHE A 599 24.02 13.46 13.04
N ASP A 600 23.90 14.74 13.42
CA ASP A 600 24.44 15.86 12.65
C ASP A 600 25.95 15.70 12.38
N GLY A 601 26.67 15.00 13.26
CA GLY A 601 28.08 14.63 13.09
C GLY A 601 28.34 13.37 12.26
N HIS A 602 27.29 12.62 11.87
CA HIS A 602 27.36 11.32 11.19
C HIS A 602 26.45 11.26 9.95
N PRO A 603 26.75 12.05 8.88
CA PRO A 603 25.88 12.19 7.70
C PRO A 603 25.73 10.91 6.89
N GLU A 604 26.54 9.89 7.16
CA GLU A 604 26.50 8.58 6.52
C GLU A 604 25.36 7.66 7.01
N VAL A 605 24.57 8.11 7.99
CA VAL A 605 23.44 7.39 8.57
C VAL A 605 22.16 8.22 8.53
N GLU A 606 21.15 7.74 7.81
CA GLU A 606 19.81 8.33 7.74
C GLU A 606 19.00 7.93 8.99
N VAL A 607 18.72 8.86 9.90
CA VAL A 607 17.82 8.60 11.04
C VAL A 607 16.46 9.22 10.78
N VAL A 608 15.42 8.39 10.70
CA VAL A 608 14.03 8.79 10.47
C VAL A 608 13.23 8.58 11.76
N PHE A 609 12.84 9.66 12.42
CA PHE A 609 11.91 9.57 13.54
C PHE A 609 10.47 9.51 13.03
N MET A 610 9.79 8.41 13.27
CA MET A 610 8.36 8.26 12.93
C MET A 610 7.53 8.78 14.09
N LEU A 611 6.85 9.90 13.91
CA LEU A 611 5.88 10.39 14.88
C LEU A 611 4.65 9.49 14.90
N GLY A 612 4.66 8.50 15.81
CA GLY A 612 3.49 7.70 16.10
C GLY A 612 2.45 8.54 16.82
N VAL A 613 1.43 9.02 16.10
CA VAL A 613 0.21 9.57 16.70
C VAL A 613 -0.62 8.40 17.25
N LEU A 614 -0.12 7.77 18.32
CA LEU A 614 -0.83 6.70 19.03
C LEU A 614 -1.48 7.31 20.27
N ASN A 615 -2.74 7.70 20.12
CA ASN A 615 -3.71 7.99 21.19
C ASN A 615 -3.35 9.19 22.11
N MET A 616 -3.59 10.41 21.62
CA MET A 616 -3.71 11.59 22.48
C MET A 616 -5.12 11.66 23.05
N ASN A 617 -5.30 11.06 24.24
CA ASN A 617 -6.33 11.56 25.15
C ASN A 617 -5.87 12.95 25.58
N ARG A 618 -6.69 13.95 25.25
CA ARG A 618 -6.74 15.34 25.72
C ARG A 618 -5.59 15.81 26.61
N ASP A 619 -4.90 16.83 26.10
CA ASP A 619 -3.91 17.71 26.75
C ASP A 619 -2.56 17.62 26.03
N PHE A 620 -2.52 18.23 24.83
CA PHE A 620 -1.28 18.61 24.14
C PHE A 620 -1.46 20.07 23.72
N ASP A 621 -0.72 20.96 24.37
CA ASP A 621 -0.44 22.33 23.93
C ASP A 621 0.67 22.33 22.87
#